data_AF-A0A9E5T412-F1
#
_entry.id   AF-A0A9E5T412-F1
#
_cell.length_a   1.000
_cell.length_b   1.000
_cell.length_c   1.000
_cell.angle_alpha   90.00
_cell.angle_beta   90.00
_cell.angle_gamma   90.00
#
_symmetry.space_group_name_H-M   'P 1'
#
loop_
_entity.id
_entity.type
_entity.pdbx_description
1 polymer ?
#
loop_
_entity_poly.entity_id
_entity_poly.type
_entity_poly.pdbx_seq_one_letter_code
_entity_poly.pdbx_strand_id
1 'polypeptide(L)'
;MIDTKHTILYDSEKCIGCKLCYKACFVDVIRWDETKKQPVFRYVEDCEHCFSCQAVCPKDCITVIPDYSSERLHQTFDCYR
;
A
#
# COMPACT_ATOMS: atom_id res chain seq x y z
N MET A 1 -6.50 -0.62 19.66
CA MET A 1 -5.69 -1.07 18.52
C MET A 1 -6.63 -1.07 17.34
N ILE A 2 -6.40 -0.20 16.36
CA ILE A 2 -7.28 -0.10 15.19
C ILE A 2 -6.78 -1.19 14.25
N ASP A 3 -7.47 -2.32 14.21
CA ASP A 3 -7.20 -3.37 13.24
C ASP A 3 -7.72 -2.89 11.88
N THR A 4 -6.83 -2.28 11.10
CA THR A 4 -7.19 -1.82 9.78
C THR A 4 -6.91 -2.92 8.74
N LYS A 5 -7.94 -3.27 7.96
CA LYS A 5 -7.89 -4.37 6.99
C LYS A 5 -7.63 -3.85 5.59
N HIS A 6 -6.47 -3.25 5.39
CA HIS A 6 -6.10 -2.73 4.08
C HIS A 6 -5.78 -3.87 3.11
N THR A 7 -6.17 -3.71 1.86
CA THR A 7 -5.90 -4.69 0.81
C THR A 7 -5.00 -4.08 -0.25
N ILE A 8 -3.90 -4.75 -0.58
CA ILE A 8 -3.02 -4.35 -1.67
C ILE A 8 -3.18 -5.36 -2.79
N LEU A 9 -3.67 -4.91 -3.94
CA LEU A 9 -3.71 -5.71 -5.16
C LEU A 9 -2.40 -5.54 -5.90
N TYR A 10 -1.80 -6.65 -6.29
CA TYR A 10 -0.53 -6.69 -7.01
C TYR A 10 -0.65 -7.59 -8.24
N ASP A 11 -0.36 -7.02 -9.40
CA ASP A 11 -0.29 -7.73 -10.68
C ASP A 11 1.16 -8.09 -10.98
N SER A 12 1.49 -9.37 -10.83
CA SER A 12 2.84 -9.89 -11.05
C SER A 12 3.21 -10.01 -12.53
N GLU A 13 2.23 -10.05 -13.44
CA GLU A 13 2.46 -10.19 -14.88
C GLU A 13 2.95 -8.88 -15.50
N LYS A 14 2.46 -7.74 -15.00
CA LYS A 14 2.89 -6.41 -15.45
C LYS A 14 4.16 -5.91 -14.78
N CYS A 15 4.61 -6.56 -13.71
CA CYS A 15 5.74 -6.11 -12.91
C CYS A 15 7.08 -6.36 -13.62
N ILE A 16 7.82 -5.29 -13.89
CA ILE A 16 9.14 -5.34 -14.55
C ILE A 16 10.31 -5.47 -13.56
N GLY A 17 10.05 -5.57 -12.26
CA GLY A 17 11.09 -5.73 -11.25
C GLY A 17 11.94 -4.46 -10.98
N CYS A 18 11.39 -3.26 -11.18
CA CYS A 18 12.13 -1.99 -11.10
C CYS A 18 12.57 -1.54 -9.69
N LYS A 19 12.12 -2.21 -8.61
CA LYS A 19 12.39 -1.88 -7.20
C LYS A 19 11.94 -0.49 -6.72
N LEU A 20 11.18 0.28 -7.52
CA LEU A 20 10.73 1.61 -7.14
C LEU A 20 9.73 1.58 -5.98
N CYS A 21 8.76 0.66 -6.02
CA CYS A 21 7.78 0.48 -4.95
C CYS A 21 8.44 0.13 -3.61
N TYR A 22 9.47 -0.73 -3.62
CA TYR A 22 10.26 -1.08 -2.45
C TYR A 22 10.93 0.15 -1.82
N LYS A 23 11.56 1.01 -2.63
CA LYS A 23 12.23 2.23 -2.15
C LYS A 23 11.28 3.33 -1.69
N ALA A 24 10.07 3.38 -2.24
CA ALA A 24 9.08 4.41 -1.92
C ALA A 24 8.35 4.13 -0.60
N CYS A 25 8.35 2.89 -0.12
CA CYS A 25 7.66 2.50 1.10
C CYS A 25 8.51 2.88 2.33
N PHE A 26 8.13 3.97 3.03
CA PHE A 26 8.83 4.43 4.23
C PHE A 26 8.50 3.61 5.48
N VAL A 27 7.37 2.89 5.48
CA VAL A 27 6.94 1.96 6.54
C VAL A 27 7.45 0.52 6.35
N ASP A 28 8.22 0.25 5.28
CA ASP A 28 8.88 -1.06 5.07
C ASP A 28 7.92 -2.27 4.95
N VAL A 29 6.69 -2.02 4.49
CA VAL A 29 5.63 -3.04 4.22
C VAL A 29 6.03 -3.99 3.08
N ILE A 30 6.77 -3.44 2.11
CA ILE A 30 7.20 -4.13 0.90
C ILE A 30 8.63 -4.63 1.13
N ARG A 31 8.82 -5.95 1.06
CA ARG A 31 10.14 -6.59 1.01
C ARG A 31 10.48 -6.98 -0.42
N TRP A 32 11.75 -7.31 -0.65
CA TRP A 32 12.22 -7.70 -1.98
C TRP A 32 12.67 -9.16 -2.01
N ASP A 33 12.16 -9.93 -2.96
CA ASP A 33 12.65 -11.27 -3.28
C ASP A 33 13.63 -11.19 -4.46
N GLU A 34 14.91 -11.47 -4.20
CA GLU A 34 15.94 -11.46 -5.24
C GLU A 34 15.81 -12.60 -6.25
N THR A 35 15.23 -13.74 -5.85
CA THR A 35 15.09 -14.91 -6.72
C THR A 35 14.02 -14.69 -7.78
N LYS A 36 12.88 -14.11 -7.38
CA LYS A 36 11.74 -13.83 -8.26
C LYS A 36 11.79 -12.45 -8.90
N LYS A 37 12.67 -11.56 -8.43
CA LYS A 37 12.72 -10.14 -8.80
C LYS A 37 11.38 -9.43 -8.62
N GLN A 38 10.65 -9.80 -7.57
CA GLN A 38 9.31 -9.30 -7.29
C GLN A 38 9.23 -8.74 -5.85
N PRO A 39 8.37 -7.73 -5.63
CA PRO A 39 8.03 -7.28 -4.29
C PRO A 39 7.22 -8.35 -3.54
N VAL A 40 7.48 -8.48 -2.24
CA VAL A 40 6.76 -9.35 -1.32
C VAL A 40 6.14 -8.48 -0.23
N PHE A 41 4.82 -8.47 -0.13
CA PHE A 41 4.09 -7.71 0.88
C PHE A 41 4.00 -8.55 2.17
N ARG A 42 4.67 -8.11 3.24
CA ARG A 42 4.74 -8.86 4.51
C ARG A 42 3.89 -8.26 5.62
N TYR A 43 3.81 -6.93 5.68
CA TYR A 43 3.18 -6.17 6.77
C TYR A 43 2.07 -5.28 6.21
N VAL A 44 1.07 -5.87 5.55
CA VAL A 44 0.02 -5.11 4.86
C VAL A 44 -0.84 -4.31 5.85
N GLU A 45 -0.95 -4.81 7.07
CA GLU A 45 -1.55 -4.16 8.23
C GLU A 45 -0.90 -2.82 8.61
N ASP A 46 0.40 -2.66 8.36
CA ASP A 46 1.16 -1.44 8.67
C ASP A 46 1.15 -0.44 7.49
N CYS A 47 0.36 -0.70 6.45
CA CYS A 47 0.20 0.23 5.33
C CYS A 47 -0.51 1.50 5.81
N GLU A 48 0.06 2.67 5.51
CA GLU A 48 -0.49 3.98 5.89
C GLU A 48 -1.32 4.65 4.77
N HIS A 49 -1.70 3.92 3.71
CA HIS A 49 -2.47 4.46 2.55
C HIS A 49 -1.85 5.71 1.92
N CYS A 50 -0.53 5.84 1.95
CA CYS A 50 0.14 6.99 1.33
C CYS A 50 0.08 6.97 -0.20
N PHE A 51 -0.32 5.84 -0.80
CA PHE A 51 -0.35 5.59 -2.25
C PHE A 51 1.00 5.76 -2.99
N SER A 52 2.10 5.99 -2.26
CA SER A 52 3.42 6.20 -2.86
C SER A 52 3.86 5.03 -3.73
N CYS A 53 3.60 3.79 -3.31
CA CYS A 53 3.96 2.59 -4.09
C CYS A 53 3.21 2.49 -5.42
N GLN A 54 1.96 2.94 -5.46
CA GLN A 54 1.15 3.00 -6.68
C GLN A 54 1.62 4.14 -7.58
N ALA A 55 1.82 5.35 -7.02
CA ALA A 55 2.23 6.53 -7.76
C ALA A 55 3.60 6.38 -8.46
N VAL A 56 4.54 5.62 -7.88
CA VAL A 56 5.86 5.39 -8.48
C VAL A 56 5.91 4.20 -9.43
N CYS A 57 4.88 3.34 -9.52
CA CYS A 57 4.93 2.21 -10.46
C CYS A 57 4.69 2.72 -11.89
N PRO A 58 5.66 2.61 -12.82
CA PRO A 58 5.48 3.06 -14.21
C PRO A 58 4.54 2.17 -15.04
N LYS A 59 4.09 1.05 -14.46
CA LYS A 59 3.21 0.05 -15.08
C LYS A 59 1.88 -0.09 -14.34
N ASP A 60 1.61 0.76 -13.35
CA ASP A 60 0.40 0.73 -12.54
C ASP A 60 0.07 -0.69 -12.02
N CYS A 61 1.11 -1.34 -11.50
CA CYS A 61 1.13 -2.74 -11.13
C CYS A 61 0.62 -3.01 -9.71
N ILE A 62 0.39 -1.96 -8.92
CA ILE A 62 0.00 -2.01 -7.52
C ILE A 62 -1.20 -1.09 -7.33
N THR A 63 -2.25 -1.60 -6.68
CA THR A 63 -3.42 -0.81 -6.29
C THR A 63 -3.66 -0.98 -4.79
N VAL A 64 -3.70 0.13 -4.06
CA VAL A 64 -3.98 0.12 -2.62
C VAL A 64 -5.47 0.40 -2.41
N ILE A 65 -6.16 -0.51 -1.72
CA ILE A 65 -7.57 -0.40 -1.36
C ILE A 65 -7.65 -0.26 0.17
N PRO A 66 -7.77 0.98 0.68
CA PRO A 66 -7.99 1.21 2.10
C PRO A 66 -9.38 0.73 2.52
N ASP A 67 -9.48 0.04 3.66
CA ASP A 67 -10.75 -0.27 4.31
C ASP A 67 -11.01 0.74 5.42
N TYR A 68 -11.97 1.63 5.20
CA TYR A 68 -12.40 2.64 6.16
C TYR A 68 -13.51 2.16 7.11
N SER A 69 -13.93 0.90 7.02
CA SER A 69 -15.09 0.38 7.75
C SER A 69 -14.94 0.41 9.28
N SER A 70 -13.71 0.34 9.79
CA SER A 70 -13.40 0.36 11.23
C SER A 70 -13.05 1.75 11.75
N GLU A 71 -12.88 2.74 10.88
CA GLU A 71 -12.55 4.10 11.27
C GLU A 71 -13.81 4.82 11.75
N ARG A 72 -14.05 4.79 13.06
CA ARG A 72 -14.88 5.80 13.73
C ARG A 72 -14.18 7.15 13.61
N LEU A 73 -14.31 7.79 12.44
CA LEU A 73 -13.97 9.19 12.24
C LEU A 73 -14.92 10.02 13.10
N HIS A 74 -14.56 10.20 14.37
CA HIS A 74 -15.22 11.17 15.28
C HIS A 74 -14.96 12.63 14.84
N GLN A 75 -14.35 12.84 13.68
CA GLN A 75 -14.34 14.15 13.04
C GLN A 75 -15.61 14.27 12.20
N THR A 76 -16.74 14.51 12.87
CA THR A 76 -17.89 15.11 12.19
C THR A 76 -17.41 16.42 11.60
N PHE A 77 -17.37 16.50 10.27
CA PHE A 77 -17.11 17.73 9.51
C PHE A 77 -18.11 18.86 9.80
N ASP A 78 -19.10 18.62 10.68
CA ASP A 78 -20.05 19.59 11.21
C ASP A 78 -19.40 20.82 11.88
N CYS A 79 -18.12 20.76 12.25
CA CYS A 79 -17.41 21.86 12.89
C CYS A 79 -16.85 22.92 11.93
N TYR A 80 -16.89 22.69 10.61
CA TYR A 80 -16.37 23.62 9.59
C TYR A 80 -17.48 24.31 8.78
N ARG A 81 -18.66 24.51 9.39
CA ARG A 81 -19.76 25.30 8.82
C ARG A 81 -19.98 26.60 9.59
#